data_AF-A0A1N6I5I1-F1
#
_entry.id   AF-A0A1N6I5I1-F1
#
_cell.length_a   1.000
_cell.length_b   1.000
_cell.length_c   1.000
_cell.angle_alpha   90.00
_cell.angle_beta   90.00
_cell.angle_gamma   90.00
#
_symmetry.space_group_name_H-M   'P 1'
#
loop_
_entity.id
_entity.type
_entity.pdbx_description
1 polymer ?
#
loop_
_entity_poly.entity_id
_entity_poly.type
_entity_poly.pdbx_seq_one_letter_code
_entity_poly.pdbx_strand_id
1 'polypeptide(L)'
;MCKCSFCGSEVESLRIVNLDLRICPKCYSIYFPCDQTFAFYGGLSDKTRELWLNDLNKKNVQDPPCENPVCIDHGKPLVKGKLPHYGFDGYVTTCCETFHMPPSTVKQLLQWSLDIKAAPQAKEGKHHFFFIHWIDSLVSKLFGEKPVEEDPLDLIQYNRTLRKFFE
;
A
#
# COMPACT_ATOMS: atom_id res chain seq x y z
N MET A 1 -1.20 23.50 0.40
CA MET A 1 -0.44 22.27 0.09
C MET A 1 0.12 21.71 1.38
N CYS A 2 -0.05 20.40 1.62
CA CYS A 2 0.43 19.75 2.83
C CYS A 2 1.91 19.38 2.69
N LYS A 3 2.70 19.56 3.76
CA LYS A 3 4.12 19.20 3.79
C LYS A 3 4.31 17.90 4.57
N CYS A 4 5.22 17.06 4.09
CA CYS A 4 5.59 15.79 4.70
C CYS A 4 6.06 16.03 6.13
N SER A 5 5.45 15.33 7.08
CA SER A 5 5.78 15.38 8.52
C SER A 5 7.23 15.02 8.84
N PHE A 6 7.89 14.27 7.94
CA PHE A 6 9.23 13.72 8.17
C PHE A 6 10.32 14.49 7.42
N CYS A 7 10.11 14.82 6.14
CA CYS A 7 11.14 15.43 5.29
C CYS A 7 10.79 16.84 4.77
N GLY A 8 9.61 17.37 5.10
CA GLY A 8 9.16 18.72 4.74
C GLY A 8 8.78 18.94 3.27
N SER A 9 8.94 17.94 2.40
CA SER A 9 8.57 18.02 0.98
C SER A 9 7.07 17.99 0.76
N GLU A 10 6.62 18.42 -0.42
CA GLU A 10 5.20 18.35 -0.78
C GLU A 10 4.70 16.90 -0.84
N VAL A 11 3.43 16.72 -0.50
CA VAL A 11 2.76 15.41 -0.44
C VAL A 11 1.66 15.37 -1.48
N GLU A 12 1.58 14.26 -2.20
CA GLU A 12 0.53 14.00 -3.19
C GLU A 12 -0.59 13.17 -2.59
N SER A 13 -1.83 13.46 -2.98
CA SER A 13 -3.02 12.68 -2.61
C SER A 13 -3.43 11.78 -3.76
N LEU A 14 -3.80 10.54 -3.45
CA LEU A 14 -4.36 9.59 -4.39
C LEU A 14 -5.41 8.73 -3.71
N ARG A 15 -6.32 8.17 -4.50
CA ARG A 15 -7.31 7.21 -4.02
C ARG A 15 -7.11 5.88 -4.74
N ILE A 16 -6.90 4.81 -3.98
CA ILE A 16 -6.79 3.45 -4.50
C ILE A 16 -7.99 2.66 -3.99
N VAL A 17 -9.01 2.48 -4.85
CA VAL A 17 -10.29 1.86 -4.47
C VAL A 17 -10.94 2.65 -3.31
N ASN A 18 -10.86 2.12 -2.09
CA ASN A 18 -11.42 2.71 -0.86
C ASN A 18 -10.31 3.18 0.11
N LEU A 19 -9.07 3.25 -0.34
CA LEU A 19 -7.94 3.79 0.40
C LEU A 19 -7.66 5.23 -0.07
N ASP A 20 -7.96 6.20 0.78
CA ASP A 20 -7.54 7.59 0.65
C ASP A 20 -6.11 7.72 1.19
N LEU A 21 -5.15 7.77 0.27
CA LEU A 21 -3.73 7.73 0.58
C LEU A 21 -3.07 9.05 0.20
N ARG A 22 -2.21 9.54 1.08
CA ARG A 22 -1.27 10.61 0.77
C ARG A 22 0.14 10.04 0.84
N ILE A 23 0.97 10.35 -0.15
CA ILE A 23 2.34 9.84 -0.25
C ILE A 23 3.31 10.99 -0.53
N CYS A 24 4.44 10.98 0.18
CA CYS A 24 5.54 11.90 -0.11
C CYS A 24 6.40 11.33 -1.25
N PRO A 25 6.52 11.99 -2.42
CA PRO A 25 7.32 11.47 -3.53
C PRO A 25 8.82 11.40 -3.22
N LYS A 26 9.31 12.21 -2.27
CA LYS A 26 10.73 12.27 -1.92
C LYS A 26 11.18 11.12 -1.01
N CYS A 27 10.40 10.84 0.03
CA CYS A 27 10.78 9.88 1.06
C CYS A 27 9.84 8.70 1.19
N TYR A 28 8.71 8.67 0.48
CA TYR A 28 7.75 7.56 0.47
C TYR A 28 7.02 7.33 1.81
N SER A 29 7.08 8.28 2.74
CA SER A 29 6.16 8.29 3.89
C SER A 29 4.73 8.42 3.41
N ILE A 30 3.81 7.72 4.08
CA ILE A 30 2.39 7.75 3.75
C ILE A 30 1.55 8.27 4.91
N TYR A 31 0.37 8.76 4.53
CA TYR A 31 -0.65 9.22 5.44
C TYR A 31 -2.01 8.74 4.96
N PHE A 32 -2.79 8.15 5.87
CA PHE A 32 -4.14 7.66 5.55
C PHE A 32 -5.01 7.65 6.81
N PRO A 33 -6.34 7.69 6.65
CA PRO A 33 -7.29 7.66 7.76
C PRO A 33 -7.17 6.39 8.63
N CYS A 34 -7.34 6.52 9.95
CA CYS A 34 -7.17 5.39 10.87
C CYS A 34 -8.23 4.29 10.69
N ASP A 35 -9.45 4.65 10.25
CA ASP A 35 -10.54 3.73 9.96
C ASP A 35 -10.31 2.88 8.69
N GLN A 36 -9.35 3.29 7.84
CA GLN A 36 -9.00 2.58 6.59
C GLN A 36 -7.85 1.58 6.77
N THR A 37 -7.51 1.22 8.01
CA THR A 37 -6.51 0.20 8.36
C THR A 37 -6.61 -1.06 7.49
N PHE A 38 -7.80 -1.65 7.39
CA PHE A 38 -7.98 -2.91 6.64
C PHE A 38 -7.95 -2.75 5.11
N ALA A 39 -7.87 -1.53 4.57
CA ALA A 39 -7.77 -1.32 3.13
C ALA A 39 -6.47 -1.87 2.54
N PHE A 40 -5.39 -1.95 3.34
CA PHE A 40 -4.16 -2.63 2.94
C PHE A 40 -4.29 -4.15 2.88
N TYR A 41 -5.28 -4.76 3.54
CA TYR A 41 -5.52 -6.20 3.47
C TYR A 41 -6.56 -6.57 2.41
N GLY A 42 -7.69 -5.85 2.39
CA GLY A 42 -8.84 -6.17 1.54
C GLY A 42 -9.06 -5.24 0.34
N GLY A 43 -8.42 -4.07 0.31
CA GLY A 43 -8.60 -3.06 -0.75
C GLY A 43 -7.49 -3.05 -1.81
N LEU A 44 -6.29 -3.49 -1.44
CA LEU A 44 -5.14 -3.63 -2.35
C LEU A 44 -4.96 -5.09 -2.73
N SER A 45 -4.71 -5.36 -4.02
CA SER A 45 -4.32 -6.69 -4.48
C SER A 45 -2.96 -7.08 -3.90
N ASP A 46 -2.67 -8.39 -3.83
CA ASP A 46 -1.37 -8.88 -3.37
C ASP A 46 -0.27 -8.35 -4.24
N LYS A 47 -0.46 -8.46 -5.57
CA LYS A 47 0.52 -8.00 -6.53
C LYS A 47 0.83 -6.52 -6.35
N THR A 48 -0.17 -5.68 -6.08
CA THR A 48 0.05 -4.26 -5.82
C THR A 48 0.93 -4.05 -4.59
N ARG A 49 0.68 -4.81 -3.52
CA ARG A 49 1.44 -4.72 -2.26
C ARG A 49 2.86 -5.26 -2.41
N GLU A 50 3.01 -6.38 -3.12
CA GLU A 50 4.31 -6.97 -3.46
C GLU A 50 5.16 -6.02 -4.30
N LEU A 51 4.59 -5.46 -5.38
CA LEU A 51 5.30 -4.53 -6.26
C LEU A 51 5.71 -3.28 -5.49
N TRP A 52 4.81 -2.71 -4.69
CA TRP A 52 5.11 -1.56 -3.86
C TRP A 52 6.23 -1.85 -2.84
N LEU A 53 6.14 -2.97 -2.11
CA LEU A 53 7.19 -3.38 -1.17
C LEU A 53 8.53 -3.59 -1.88
N ASN A 54 8.51 -4.24 -3.04
CA ASN A 54 9.70 -4.48 -3.85
C ASN A 54 10.36 -3.19 -4.31
N ASP A 55 9.60 -2.17 -4.71
CA ASP A 55 10.19 -0.90 -5.15
C ASP A 55 10.76 -0.08 -3.98
N LEU A 56 10.10 -0.10 -2.81
CA LEU A 56 10.65 0.48 -1.58
C LEU A 56 11.97 -0.21 -1.16
N ASN A 57 12.09 -1.52 -1.40
CA ASN A 57 13.29 -2.29 -1.12
C ASN A 57 14.39 -2.04 -2.15
N LYS A 58 14.07 -2.06 -3.45
CA LYS A 58 15.02 -1.79 -4.55
C LYS A 58 15.63 -0.40 -4.47
N LYS A 59 14.83 0.62 -4.13
CA LYS A 59 15.33 1.98 -3.91
C LYS A 59 16.09 2.14 -2.58
N ASN A 60 16.18 1.09 -1.76
CA ASN A 60 16.79 1.11 -0.44
C ASN A 60 16.29 2.27 0.44
N VAL A 61 14.98 2.52 0.41
CA VAL A 61 14.38 3.67 1.10
C VAL A 61 14.62 3.55 2.61
N GLN A 62 15.14 4.63 3.20
CA GLN A 62 15.38 4.80 4.63
C GLN A 62 14.46 5.86 5.22
N ASP A 63 14.24 5.79 6.52
CA ASP A 63 13.51 6.83 7.23
C ASP A 63 14.28 8.16 7.20
N PRO A 64 13.63 9.29 6.88
CA PRO A 64 14.26 10.60 6.99
C PRO A 64 14.65 10.89 8.45
N PRO A 65 15.78 11.59 8.70
CA PRO A 65 16.10 12.07 10.03
C PRO A 65 15.04 13.10 10.45
N CYS A 66 14.23 12.75 11.46
CA CYS A 66 13.16 13.60 11.97
C CYS A 66 13.01 13.40 13.48
N GLU A 67 13.34 14.42 14.27
CA GLU A 67 13.29 14.35 15.73
C GLU A 67 11.90 14.62 16.28
N ASN A 68 11.18 15.58 15.69
CA ASN A 68 9.90 16.09 16.20
C ASN A 68 8.86 16.15 15.07
N PRO A 69 8.39 15.00 14.56
CA PRO A 69 7.39 15.00 13.51
C PRO A 69 6.06 15.55 14.03
N VAL A 70 5.36 16.26 13.14
CA VAL A 70 4.08 16.91 13.42
C VAL A 70 2.98 16.35 12.53
N CYS A 71 1.74 16.43 12.99
CA CYS A 71 0.58 16.07 12.19
C CYS A 71 0.55 16.88 10.90
N ILE A 72 0.45 16.19 9.77
CA ILE A 72 0.39 16.79 8.43
C ILE A 72 -0.76 17.81 8.25
N ASP A 73 -1.89 17.61 8.95
CA ASP A 73 -3.10 18.42 8.80
C ASP A 73 -3.16 19.61 9.77
N HIS A 74 -2.66 19.43 10.99
CA HIS A 74 -2.85 20.39 12.09
C HIS A 74 -1.55 20.94 12.69
N GLY A 75 -0.38 20.41 12.30
CA GLY A 75 0.91 20.84 12.83
C GLY A 75 1.16 20.50 14.31
N LYS A 76 0.26 19.74 14.95
CA LYS A 76 0.42 19.32 16.35
C LYS A 76 1.47 18.21 16.48
N PRO A 77 2.27 18.17 17.56
CA PRO A 77 3.28 17.15 17.75
C PRO A 77 2.71 15.73 17.71
N LEU A 78 3.43 14.82 17.07
CA LEU A 78 3.15 13.39 17.13
C LEU A 78 3.86 12.77 18.34
N VAL A 79 3.24 11.75 18.93
CA VAL A 79 3.77 11.05 20.10
C VAL A 79 4.27 9.67 19.67
N LYS A 80 5.43 9.25 20.18
CA LYS A 80 5.92 7.88 19.96
C LYS A 80 5.05 6.89 20.73
N GLY A 81 4.61 5.84 20.08
CA GLY A 81 3.77 4.81 20.68
C GLY A 81 3.50 3.67 19.72
N LYS A 82 2.55 2.81 20.09
CA LYS A 82 2.11 1.73 19.20
C LYS A 82 0.95 2.20 18.33
N LEU A 83 1.04 1.93 17.04
CA LEU A 83 -0.04 2.19 16.10
C LEU A 83 -1.24 1.31 16.48
N PRO A 84 -2.44 1.90 16.70
CA PRO A 84 -3.65 1.13 16.91
C PRO A 84 -3.86 0.18 15.73
N HIS A 85 -4.37 -1.02 16.02
CA HIS A 85 -4.60 -2.15 15.11
C HIS A 85 -3.37 -3.01 14.77
N TYR A 86 -2.23 -2.43 14.41
CA TYR A 86 -1.07 -3.21 13.99
C TYR A 86 -0.08 -3.52 15.11
N GLY A 87 -0.08 -2.70 16.17
CA GLY A 87 0.85 -2.86 17.29
C GLY A 87 2.31 -2.52 16.98
N PHE A 88 2.59 -1.97 15.79
CA PHE A 88 3.92 -1.50 15.38
C PHE A 88 4.31 -0.25 16.17
N ASP A 89 5.59 -0.12 16.48
CA ASP A 89 6.13 1.14 17.00
C ASP A 89 6.07 2.20 15.90
N GLY A 90 5.60 3.39 16.25
CA GLY A 90 5.40 4.48 15.30
C GLY A 90 4.98 5.79 15.96
N TYR A 91 4.37 6.65 15.15
CA TYR A 91 3.91 7.97 15.57
C TYR A 91 2.38 8.01 15.65
N VAL A 92 1.88 8.34 16.82
CA VAL A 92 0.45 8.45 17.13
C VAL A 92 0.07 9.93 17.17
N THR A 93 -0.98 10.26 16.43
CA THR A 93 -1.57 11.60 16.42
C THR A 93 -2.43 11.82 17.66
N THR A 94 -2.39 13.04 18.18
CA THR A 94 -3.19 13.49 19.35
C THR A 94 -4.35 14.40 18.94
N CYS A 95 -4.56 14.59 17.64
CA CYS A 95 -5.39 15.68 17.14
C CYS A 95 -6.36 15.33 16.01
N CYS A 96 -6.16 14.21 15.34
CA CYS A 96 -6.99 13.72 14.26
C CYS A 96 -6.85 12.21 14.14
N GLU A 97 -7.61 11.59 13.23
CA GLU A 97 -7.56 10.16 12.95
C GLU A 97 -6.82 9.89 11.65
N THR A 98 -5.54 10.26 11.61
CA THR A 98 -4.65 10.01 10.47
C THR A 98 -3.38 9.35 10.94
N PHE A 99 -3.00 8.26 10.28
CA PHE A 99 -1.70 7.66 10.49
C PHE A 99 -0.61 8.45 9.76
N HIS A 100 0.56 8.55 10.39
CA HIS A 100 1.76 9.16 9.83
C HIS A 100 2.85 8.08 9.83
N MET A 101 3.03 7.41 8.69
CA MET A 101 3.93 6.27 8.60
C MET A 101 5.22 6.63 7.86
N PRO A 102 6.38 6.57 8.52
CA PRO A 102 7.67 6.65 7.85
C PRO A 102 7.91 5.35 7.03
N PRO A 103 8.85 5.37 6.06
CA PRO A 103 9.06 4.26 5.13
C PRO A 103 9.26 2.89 5.76
N SER A 104 9.98 2.80 6.88
CA SER A 104 10.18 1.57 7.63
C SER A 104 8.85 0.95 8.09
N THR A 105 7.96 1.77 8.64
CA THR A 105 6.62 1.35 9.06
C THR A 105 5.75 0.98 7.86
N VAL A 106 5.90 1.66 6.73
CA VAL A 106 5.19 1.28 5.48
C VAL A 106 5.60 -0.10 5.01
N LYS A 107 6.92 -0.39 5.00
CA LYS A 107 7.45 -1.71 4.66
C LYS A 107 6.91 -2.79 5.60
N GLN A 108 6.89 -2.52 6.90
CA GLN A 108 6.33 -3.45 7.91
C GLN A 108 4.84 -3.71 7.65
N LEU A 109 4.05 -2.67 7.38
CA LEU A 109 2.63 -2.79 7.08
C LEU A 109 2.38 -3.63 5.83
N LEU A 110 3.10 -3.35 4.74
CA LEU A 110 2.97 -4.09 3.48
C LEU A 110 3.32 -5.56 3.68
N GLN A 111 4.46 -5.84 4.32
CA GLN A 111 4.90 -7.21 4.61
C GLN A 111 3.86 -7.94 5.48
N TRP A 112 3.46 -7.34 6.61
CA TRP A 112 2.44 -7.91 7.49
C TRP A 112 1.14 -8.21 6.75
N SER A 113 0.69 -7.30 5.87
CA SER A 113 -0.54 -7.49 5.10
C SER A 113 -0.47 -8.64 4.09
N LEU A 114 0.73 -8.94 3.58
CA LEU A 114 1.00 -10.11 2.73
C LEU A 114 1.05 -11.40 3.57
N ASP A 115 1.62 -11.32 4.78
CA ASP A 115 1.80 -12.47 5.67
C ASP A 115 0.50 -13.00 6.29
N ILE A 116 -0.52 -12.15 6.47
CA ILE A 116 -1.85 -12.56 7.02
C ILE A 116 -2.59 -13.56 6.12
N LYS A 117 -2.11 -13.83 4.90
CA LYS A 117 -2.73 -14.74 3.95
C LYS A 117 -2.74 -16.24 4.30
N ALA A 118 -2.29 -16.63 5.50
CA ALA A 118 -2.47 -17.99 5.99
C ALA A 118 -3.86 -18.30 6.59
N ALA A 119 -4.86 -17.41 6.47
CA ALA A 119 -6.26 -17.77 6.73
C ALA A 119 -6.98 -18.05 5.40
N PRO A 120 -7.55 -19.26 5.20
CA PRO A 120 -8.18 -19.62 3.93
C PRO A 120 -9.36 -18.68 3.69
N GLN A 121 -9.21 -17.79 2.71
CA GLN A 121 -10.37 -17.04 2.22
C GLN A 121 -11.38 -18.06 1.73
N ALA A 122 -12.60 -17.99 2.28
CA ALA A 122 -13.73 -18.73 1.76
C ALA A 122 -13.77 -18.46 0.25
N LYS A 123 -13.74 -19.54 -0.53
CA LYS A 123 -13.91 -19.50 -1.98
C LYS A 123 -15.33 -19.03 -2.28
N GLU A 124 -15.59 -17.73 -2.14
CA GLU A 124 -16.75 -17.13 -2.77
C GLU A 124 -16.43 -17.06 -4.25
N GLY A 125 -17.03 -18.01 -5.00
CA GLY A 125 -16.93 -18.09 -6.43
C GLY A 125 -17.37 -16.77 -7.05
N LYS A 126 -16.39 -15.95 -7.44
CA LYS A 126 -16.63 -14.83 -8.34
C LYS A 126 -16.94 -15.44 -9.69
N HIS A 127 -18.14 -15.16 -10.21
CA HIS A 127 -18.54 -15.48 -11.57
C HIS A 127 -17.45 -14.99 -12.54
N HIS A 128 -16.64 -15.92 -13.05
CA HIS A 128 -15.70 -15.63 -14.13
C HIS A 128 -16.51 -15.21 -15.36
N PHE A 129 -16.18 -14.05 -15.92
CA PHE A 129 -16.71 -13.58 -17.18
C PHE A 129 -16.44 -14.65 -18.26
N PHE A 130 -17.51 -15.32 -18.72
CA PHE A 130 -17.50 -16.44 -19.67
C PHE A 130 -16.81 -16.16 -21.02
N PHE A 131 -16.33 -14.94 -21.28
CA PHE A 131 -15.65 -14.58 -22.52
C PHE A 131 -14.17 -14.97 -22.58
N ILE A 132 -13.50 -15.20 -21.44
CA ILE A 132 -12.05 -15.49 -21.42
C ILE A 132 -11.75 -16.94 -21.85
N HIS A 133 -12.71 -17.87 -21.68
CA HIS A 133 -12.52 -19.28 -22.02
C HIS A 133 -12.22 -19.56 -23.50
N TRP A 134 -12.61 -18.67 -24.43
CA TRP A 134 -12.36 -18.89 -25.85
C TRP A 134 -10.93 -18.56 -26.27
N ILE A 135 -10.27 -17.61 -25.59
CA ILE A 135 -8.87 -17.24 -25.86
C ILE A 135 -7.93 -18.28 -25.25
N ASP A 136 -8.23 -18.77 -24.05
CA ASP A 136 -7.41 -19.77 -23.36
C ASP A 136 -7.31 -21.11 -24.11
N SER A 137 -8.40 -21.53 -24.80
CA SER A 137 -8.38 -22.77 -25.57
C SER A 137 -7.47 -22.69 -26.80
N LEU A 138 -7.15 -21.49 -27.30
CA LEU A 138 -6.24 -21.29 -28.43
C LEU A 138 -4.78 -21.24 -27.96
N VAL A 139 -4.51 -20.61 -26.82
CA VAL A 139 -3.15 -20.44 -26.28
C VAL A 139 -2.65 -21.72 -25.60
N SER A 140 -3.52 -22.44 -24.88
CA SER A 140 -3.17 -23.68 -24.16
C SER A 140 -2.76 -24.84 -25.10
N LYS A 141 -3.10 -24.76 -26.39
CA LYS A 141 -2.71 -25.74 -27.42
C LYS A 141 -1.32 -25.48 -28.01
N LEU A 142 -0.75 -24.28 -27.82
CA LEU A 142 0.51 -23.84 -28.44
C LEU A 142 1.68 -23.81 -27.45
N PHE A 143 1.45 -23.50 -26.19
CA PHE A 143 2.51 -23.40 -25.18
C PHE A 143 2.09 -24.18 -23.93
N GLY A 144 2.47 -25.46 -23.93
CA GLY A 144 2.27 -26.36 -22.81
C GLY A 144 3.17 -25.99 -21.65
N GLU A 145 2.72 -25.04 -20.85
CA GLU A 145 3.01 -24.86 -19.42
C GLU A 145 2.13 -23.69 -18.97
N LYS A 146 1.22 -23.93 -18.02
CA LYS A 146 0.42 -22.86 -17.44
C LYS A 146 1.32 -22.06 -16.49
N PRO A 147 1.76 -20.84 -16.81
CA PRO A 147 2.15 -19.93 -15.74
C PRO A 147 0.93 -19.74 -14.84
N VAL A 148 1.18 -19.66 -13.54
CA VAL A 148 0.16 -19.22 -12.57
C VAL A 148 -0.47 -17.96 -13.15
N GLU A 149 -1.76 -18.03 -13.46
CA GLU A 149 -2.49 -16.96 -14.15
C GLU A 149 -2.45 -15.71 -13.26
N GLU A 150 -1.54 -14.80 -13.55
CA GLU A 150 -1.51 -13.46 -12.96
C GLU A 150 -2.77 -12.72 -13.45
N ASP A 151 -3.64 -12.27 -12.54
CA ASP A 151 -4.80 -11.48 -12.94
C ASP A 151 -4.32 -10.14 -13.54
N PRO A 152 -4.56 -9.85 -14.83
CA PRO A 152 -4.13 -8.61 -15.46
C PRO A 152 -4.69 -7.36 -14.76
N LEU A 153 -5.82 -7.48 -14.04
CA LEU A 153 -6.44 -6.40 -13.27
C LEU A 153 -5.60 -6.01 -12.05
N ASP A 154 -4.85 -6.94 -11.47
CA ASP A 154 -4.02 -6.67 -10.30
C ASP A 154 -2.82 -5.77 -10.66
N LEU A 155 -2.25 -5.96 -11.85
CA LEU A 155 -1.19 -5.09 -12.39
C LEU A 155 -1.71 -3.69 -12.72
N ILE A 156 -2.98 -3.57 -13.14
CA ILE A 156 -3.59 -2.27 -13.47
C ILE A 156 -3.70 -1.38 -12.24
N GLN A 157 -4.04 -1.93 -11.07
CA GLN A 157 -4.14 -1.15 -9.83
C GLN A 157 -2.82 -0.45 -9.50
N TYR A 158 -1.71 -1.20 -9.51
CA TYR A 158 -0.37 -0.65 -9.27
C TYR A 158 0.06 0.35 -10.35
N ASN A 159 -0.02 -0.05 -11.62
CA ASN A 159 0.45 0.76 -12.75
C ASN A 159 -0.26 2.11 -12.85
N ARG A 160 -1.56 2.16 -12.53
CA ARG A 160 -2.36 3.38 -12.65
C ARG A 160 -2.14 4.36 -11.50
N THR A 161 -1.72 3.90 -10.32
CA THR A 161 -1.75 4.71 -9.10
C THR A 161 -0.39 4.93 -8.45
N LEU A 162 0.42 3.87 -8.33
CA LEU A 162 1.64 3.88 -7.52
C LEU A 162 2.91 3.95 -8.36
N ARG A 163 2.92 3.35 -9.55
CA ARG A 163 4.11 3.24 -10.40
C ARG A 163 4.83 4.57 -10.65
N LYS A 164 4.07 5.65 -10.87
CA LYS A 164 4.59 7.00 -11.10
C LYS A 164 5.50 7.55 -9.99
N PHE A 165 5.40 7.02 -8.77
CA PHE A 165 6.26 7.44 -7.65
C PHE A 165 7.60 6.71 -7.65
N PHE A 166 7.70 5.59 -8.36
CA PHE A 166 8.87 4.70 -8.33
C PHE A 166 9.70 4.72 -9.61
N GLU A 167 9.18 5.26 -10.71
CA GLU A 167 9.91 5.56 -11.95
C GLU A 167 10.71 6.87 -11.84
#